data_AF-A0A3B9F4U2-F1
#
_entry.id   AF-A0A3B9F4U2-F1
#
_cell.length_a   1.000
_cell.length_b   1.000
_cell.length_c   1.000
_cell.angle_alpha   90.00
_cell.angle_beta   90.00
_cell.angle_gamma   90.00
#
_symmetry.space_group_name_H-M   'P 1'
#
loop_
_entity.id
_entity.type
_entity.pdbx_description
1 polymer ?
#
loop_
_entity_poly.entity_id
_entity_poly.type
_entity_poly.pdbx_seq_one_letter_code
_entity_poly.pdbx_strand_id
1 'polypeptide(L)'
;MRFRTLIVTIFVVCICFLSACSNVPDNITNSEFLTYEQIKGSGLANKCPQLSAISRGSIPIDGDKSYIIKNMCLEPTNFFVKEEPKNKRLEAKFIPGRLLSFSTKAYSLLNIEG
;
A
#
# COMPACT_ATOMS: atom_id res chain seq x y z
N MET A 1 -37.51 -28.09 -4.95
CA MET A 1 -37.46 -26.61 -5.01
C MET A 1 -38.18 -25.89 -3.85
N ARG A 2 -38.46 -26.54 -2.70
CA ARG A 2 -39.24 -25.91 -1.61
C ARG A 2 -38.44 -24.99 -0.67
N PHE A 3 -37.12 -25.16 -0.60
CA PHE A 3 -36.24 -24.34 0.25
C PHE A 3 -35.55 -23.21 -0.51
N ARG A 4 -35.83 -23.05 -1.82
CA ARG A 4 -35.10 -22.11 -2.68
C ARG A 4 -35.34 -20.66 -2.25
N THR A 5 -36.54 -20.34 -1.79
CA THR A 5 -36.88 -19.03 -1.23
C THR A 5 -36.20 -18.78 0.11
N LEU A 6 -36.18 -19.78 1.01
CA LEU A 6 -35.52 -19.69 2.31
C LEU A 6 -33.99 -19.50 2.20
N ILE A 7 -33.35 -20.25 1.31
CA ILE A 7 -31.92 -20.14 1.06
C ILE A 7 -31.59 -18.73 0.53
N VAL A 8 -32.38 -18.22 -0.41
CA VAL A 8 -32.18 -16.87 -0.96
C VAL A 8 -32.36 -15.80 0.10
N THR A 9 -33.38 -15.88 0.96
CA THR A 9 -33.58 -14.89 2.02
C THR A 9 -32.45 -14.89 3.05
N ILE A 10 -31.95 -16.07 3.44
CA ILE A 10 -30.83 -16.18 4.38
C ILE A 10 -29.55 -15.61 3.75
N PHE A 11 -29.32 -15.88 2.47
CA PHE A 11 -28.15 -15.36 1.76
C PHE A 11 -28.17 -13.84 1.65
N VAL A 12 -29.33 -13.25 1.34
CA VAL A 12 -29.51 -11.79 1.27
C VAL A 12 -29.32 -11.14 2.64
N VAL A 13 -29.88 -11.71 3.71
CA VAL A 13 -29.69 -11.20 5.08
C VAL A 13 -28.22 -11.26 5.49
N CYS A 14 -27.52 -12.35 5.15
CA CYS A 14 -26.10 -12.51 5.44
C CYS A 14 -25.25 -11.46 4.71
N ILE A 15 -25.50 -11.26 3.41
CA ILE A 15 -24.77 -10.24 2.61
C ILE A 15 -25.04 -8.82 3.14
N CYS A 16 -26.28 -8.50 3.51
CA CYS A 16 -26.61 -7.20 4.12
C CYS A 16 -25.83 -6.99 5.44
N PHE A 17 -25.77 -8.01 6.29
CA PHE A 17 -25.04 -7.95 7.57
C PHE A 17 -23.52 -7.78 7.37
N LEU A 18 -22.92 -8.48 6.40
CA LEU A 18 -21.50 -8.33 6.08
C LEU A 18 -21.18 -6.95 5.46
N SER A 19 -22.11 -6.36 4.70
CA SER A 19 -21.93 -5.04 4.09
C SER A 19 -22.01 -3.88 5.09
N ALA A 20 -22.80 -4.01 6.16
CA ALA A 20 -22.98 -2.93 7.14
C ALA A 20 -21.78 -2.72 8.08
N CYS A 21 -20.88 -3.69 8.17
CA CYS A 21 -19.72 -3.67 9.08
C CYS A 21 -18.35 -3.66 8.38
N SER A 22 -18.31 -3.67 7.04
CA SER A 22 -17.06 -3.63 6.28
C SER A 22 -16.66 -2.20 5.93
N ASN A 23 -16.23 -1.43 6.94
CA ASN A 23 -15.39 -0.27 6.71
C ASN A 23 -13.99 -0.79 6.35
N VAL A 24 -13.76 -1.11 5.08
CA VAL A 24 -12.45 -1.49 4.56
C VAL A 24 -11.81 -0.23 3.97
N PRO A 25 -10.87 0.43 4.67
CA PRO A 25 -10.14 1.56 4.11
C PRO A 25 -8.97 1.03 3.28
N ASP A 26 -9.26 0.40 2.13
CA ASP A 26 -8.21 -0.08 1.21
C ASP A 26 -7.54 1.05 0.42
N ASN A 27 -7.96 2.31 0.64
CA ASN A 27 -7.40 3.45 -0.05
C ASN A 27 -6.97 4.53 0.95
N ILE A 28 -5.67 4.58 1.25
CA ILE A 28 -5.04 5.63 2.06
C ILE A 28 -4.98 6.92 1.24
N THR A 29 -6.15 7.47 0.93
CA THR A 29 -6.29 8.79 0.33
C THR A 29 -6.41 9.87 1.40
N ASN A 30 -6.75 9.50 2.64
CA ASN A 30 -6.92 10.41 3.76
C ASN A 30 -6.56 9.73 5.10
N SER A 31 -5.27 9.48 5.34
CA SER A 31 -4.78 9.02 6.67
C SER A 31 -4.97 10.08 7.77
N GLU A 32 -5.26 11.34 7.40
CA GLU A 32 -5.42 12.48 8.31
C GLU A 32 -6.56 12.30 9.33
N PHE A 33 -7.56 11.46 9.04
CA PHE A 33 -8.70 11.24 9.93
C PHE A 33 -8.56 10.03 10.85
N LEU A 34 -7.45 9.29 10.78
CA LEU A 34 -7.24 8.10 11.60
C LEU A 34 -6.52 8.45 12.90
N THR A 35 -7.02 7.93 14.01
CA THR A 35 -6.36 8.07 15.32
C THR A 35 -5.21 7.06 15.47
N TYR A 36 -4.26 7.35 16.36
CA TYR A 36 -3.10 6.49 16.59
C TYR A 36 -3.48 5.03 16.90
N GLU A 37 -4.50 4.81 17.73
CA GLU A 37 -4.95 3.46 18.10
C GLU A 37 -5.55 2.69 16.91
N GLN A 38 -6.11 3.38 15.92
CA GLN A 38 -6.60 2.76 14.69
C GLN A 38 -5.44 2.37 13.75
N ILE A 39 -4.34 3.10 13.80
CA ILE A 39 -3.15 2.84 12.97
C ILE A 39 -2.28 1.75 13.59
N LYS A 40 -2.17 1.71 14.92
CA LYS A 40 -1.32 0.77 15.64
C LYS A 40 -1.71 -0.68 15.33
N GLY A 41 -0.76 -1.46 14.83
CA GLY A 41 -0.95 -2.88 14.53
C GLY A 41 -1.66 -3.19 13.20
N SER A 42 -2.27 -2.20 12.56
CA SER A 42 -2.96 -2.34 11.27
C SER A 42 -2.02 -2.53 10.06
N GLY A 43 -0.76 -2.08 10.19
CA GLY A 43 0.21 -2.05 9.10
C GLY A 43 0.11 -0.82 8.19
N LEU A 44 -0.90 0.05 8.38
CA LEU A 44 -1.06 1.28 7.59
C LEU A 44 0.09 2.28 7.79
N ALA A 45 0.76 2.27 8.95
CA ALA A 45 1.90 3.14 9.23
C ALA A 45 3.09 2.95 8.27
N ASN A 46 3.15 1.83 7.56
CA ASN A 46 4.22 1.53 6.62
C ASN A 46 3.87 1.91 5.18
N LYS A 47 2.65 2.35 4.92
CA LYS A 47 2.15 2.64 3.57
C LYS A 47 2.27 4.12 3.25
N CYS A 48 2.70 4.45 2.04
CA CYS A 48 2.71 5.84 1.58
C CYS A 48 1.31 6.30 1.18
N PRO A 49 0.96 7.58 1.42
CA PRO A 49 -0.32 8.14 1.00
C PRO A 49 -0.49 8.06 -0.52
N GLN A 50 -1.69 7.72 -0.96
CA GLN A 50 -2.05 7.65 -2.37
C GLN A 50 -2.74 8.95 -2.79
N LEU A 51 -2.35 9.47 -3.96
CA LEU A 51 -3.01 10.64 -4.54
C LEU A 51 -4.32 10.19 -5.20
N SER A 52 -5.45 10.66 -4.66
CA SER A 52 -6.80 10.33 -5.16
C SER A 52 -7.06 10.85 -6.58
N ALA A 53 -6.43 11.97 -6.94
CA ALA A 53 -6.46 12.54 -8.27
C ALA A 53 -5.08 12.40 -8.92
N ILE A 54 -4.89 11.30 -9.67
CA ILE A 54 -3.78 11.21 -10.62
C ILE A 54 -4.18 12.10 -11.81
N SER A 55 -3.99 13.41 -11.69
CA SER A 55 -3.97 14.24 -12.90
C SER A 55 -2.81 13.70 -13.72
N ARG A 56 -3.09 13.05 -14.85
CA ARG A 56 -2.07 12.62 -15.81
C ARG A 56 -1.43 13.88 -16.37
N GLY A 57 -0.42 14.40 -15.67
CA GLY A 57 0.19 15.69 -15.94
C GLY A 57 1.42 15.92 -15.08
N SER A 58 2.24 16.88 -15.48
CA SER A 58 3.39 17.37 -14.71
C SER A 58 2.96 18.54 -13.82
N ILE A 59 3.54 18.65 -12.63
CA ILE A 59 3.44 19.88 -11.83
C ILE A 59 4.36 20.92 -12.49
N PRO A 60 3.84 22.05 -13.02
CA PRO A 60 4.71 23.08 -13.57
C PRO A 60 5.52 23.72 -12.43
N ILE A 61 6.84 23.72 -12.57
CA ILE A 61 7.77 24.33 -11.61
C ILE A 61 8.46 25.50 -12.30
N ASP A 62 8.55 26.63 -11.61
CA ASP A 62 9.22 27.84 -12.09
C ASP A 62 10.74 27.71 -11.88
N GLY A 63 11.53 27.85 -12.94
CA GLY A 63 12.99 27.66 -12.88
C GLY A 63 13.71 28.71 -12.04
N ASP A 64 13.10 29.88 -11.83
CA ASP A 64 13.70 30.99 -11.10
C ASP A 64 13.47 30.91 -9.58
N LYS A 65 12.75 29.89 -9.10
CA LYS A 65 12.42 29.71 -7.69
C LYS A 65 13.09 28.47 -7.10
N SER A 66 13.49 28.58 -5.84
CA SER A 66 13.94 27.44 -5.04
C SER A 66 12.75 26.74 -4.37
N TYR A 67 12.74 25.42 -4.41
CA TYR A 67 11.71 24.59 -3.80
C TYR A 67 12.34 23.66 -2.77
N ILE A 68 11.56 23.28 -1.76
CA ILE A 68 11.96 22.31 -0.74
C ILE A 68 10.98 21.15 -0.84
N ILE A 69 11.51 19.94 -0.93
CA ILE A 69 10.75 18.72 -0.84
C ILE A 69 10.50 18.44 0.64
N LYS A 70 9.22 18.29 1.00
CA LYS A 70 8.81 17.93 2.36
C LYS A 70 7.98 16.67 2.34
N ASN A 71 8.07 15.90 3.42
CA ASN A 71 7.27 14.70 3.64
C ASN A 71 7.36 13.69 2.49
N MET A 72 8.52 13.57 1.85
CA MET A 72 8.72 12.58 0.81
C MET A 72 8.70 11.18 1.43
N CYS A 73 7.84 10.33 0.86
CA CYS A 73 7.60 8.95 1.30
C CYS A 73 7.95 7.99 0.16
N LEU A 74 8.76 6.98 0.44
CA LEU A 74 9.12 5.92 -0.49
C LEU A 74 8.70 4.56 0.06
N GLU A 75 7.77 3.91 -0.64
CA GLU A 75 7.31 2.56 -0.32
C GLU A 75 7.80 1.57 -1.39
N PRO A 76 8.77 0.70 -1.06
CA PRO A 76 9.15 -0.41 -1.92
C PRO A 76 7.98 -1.38 -2.12
N THR A 77 7.66 -1.69 -3.38
CA THR A 77 6.64 -2.69 -3.74
C THR A 77 7.26 -4.06 -4.00
N ASN A 78 8.49 -4.11 -4.50
CA ASN A 78 9.20 -5.33 -4.83
C ASN A 78 10.68 -5.22 -4.45
N PHE A 79 11.24 -6.32 -3.96
CA PHE A 79 12.65 -6.43 -3.66
C PHE A 79 13.28 -7.43 -4.62
N PHE A 80 14.23 -6.96 -5.42
CA PHE A 80 15.01 -7.80 -6.29
C PHE A 80 16.47 -7.78 -5.85
N VAL A 81 17.06 -8.96 -5.76
CA VAL A 81 18.47 -9.11 -5.38
C VAL A 81 19.22 -9.65 -6.59
N LYS A 82 20.38 -9.06 -6.87
CA LYS A 82 21.26 -9.54 -7.94
C LYS A 82 21.97 -10.80 -7.45
N GLU A 83 21.57 -11.96 -7.97
CA GLU A 83 22.19 -13.24 -7.63
C GLU A 83 23.50 -13.42 -8.40
N GLU A 84 24.51 -13.96 -7.71
CA GLU A 84 25.76 -14.34 -8.37
C GLU A 84 25.54 -15.52 -9.31
N PRO A 85 26.21 -15.53 -10.48
CA PRO A 85 26.02 -16.59 -11.45
C PRO A 85 26.64 -17.90 -10.94
N LYS A 86 25.85 -18.98 -10.97
CA LYS A 86 26.30 -20.34 -10.58
C LYS A 86 27.40 -20.90 -11.48
N ASN A 87 27.64 -20.28 -12.64
CA ASN A 87 28.65 -20.65 -13.61
C ASN A 87 29.24 -19.39 -14.25
N LYS A 88 30.55 -19.38 -14.52
CA LYS A 88 31.27 -18.27 -15.19
C LYS A 88 30.71 -17.88 -16.56
N ARG A 89 29.92 -18.76 -17.21
CA ARG A 89 29.26 -18.47 -18.49
C ARG A 89 27.90 -17.80 -18.36
N LEU A 90 27.35 -17.69 -17.16
CA LEU A 90 26.05 -17.07 -16.92
C LEU A 90 26.23 -15.65 -16.40
N GLU A 91 25.33 -14.76 -16.83
CA GLU A 91 25.29 -13.39 -16.32
C GLU A 91 24.49 -13.31 -15.01
N ALA A 92 24.87 -12.37 -14.15
CA ALA A 92 24.15 -12.08 -12.92
C ALA A 92 22.76 -11.51 -13.22
N LYS A 93 21.73 -12.05 -12.56
CA LYS A 93 20.32 -11.66 -12.78
C LYS A 93 19.68 -11.21 -11.49
N PHE A 94 18.70 -10.32 -11.62
CA PHE A 94 17.84 -9.91 -10.52
C PHE A 94 16.76 -10.97 -10.29
N ILE A 95 16.79 -11.60 -9.13
CA ILE A 95 15.78 -12.57 -8.70
C ILE A 95 14.86 -11.93 -7.65
N PRO A 96 13.57 -12.29 -7.61
CA PRO A 96 12.66 -11.79 -6.60
C PRO A 96 13.08 -12.32 -5.21
N GLY A 97 13.30 -11.40 -4.28
CA GLY A 97 13.57 -11.68 -2.88
C GLY A 97 12.29 -11.75 -2.06
N ARG A 98 12.35 -12.43 -0.91
CA ARG A 98 11.27 -12.43 0.08
C ARG A 98 11.66 -11.56 1.27
N LEU A 99 10.76 -10.67 1.68
CA LEU A 99 10.95 -9.86 2.88
C LEU A 99 10.84 -10.76 4.13
N LEU A 100 11.88 -10.78 4.95
CA LEU A 100 11.95 -11.58 6.19
C LEU A 100 11.85 -10.73 7.46
N SER A 101 12.10 -9.41 7.38
CA SER A 101 12.22 -8.49 8.52
C SER A 101 10.86 -8.06 9.10
N PHE A 102 9.92 -8.99 9.26
CA PHE A 102 8.57 -8.69 9.76
C PHE A 102 8.57 -7.97 11.12
N SER A 103 9.57 -8.24 11.97
CA SER A 103 9.72 -7.62 13.30
C SER A 103 10.09 -6.14 13.26
N THR A 104 10.85 -5.71 12.24
CA THR A 104 11.21 -4.32 12.00
C THR A 104 10.22 -3.80 10.96
N LYS A 105 9.02 -3.45 11.42
CA LYS A 105 7.89 -3.10 10.56
C LYS A 105 8.18 -2.02 9.51
N ALA A 106 9.27 -1.26 9.61
CA ALA A 106 9.61 -0.20 8.67
C ALA A 106 10.54 -0.67 7.53
N TYR A 107 9.99 -0.84 6.33
CA TYR A 107 10.75 -0.91 5.06
C TYR A 107 10.50 0.32 4.17
N SER A 108 9.49 1.12 4.49
CA SER A 108 9.24 2.41 3.86
C SER A 108 10.09 3.50 4.50
N LEU A 109 10.49 4.47 3.68
CA LEU A 109 11.20 5.66 4.10
C LEU A 109 10.19 6.80 4.21
N LEU A 110 10.15 7.46 5.36
CA LEU A 110 9.18 8.51 5.69
C LEU A 110 9.93 9.80 6.03
N ASN A 111 9.25 10.94 5.86
CA ASN A 111 9.73 12.26 6.28
C ASN A 111 11.11 12.65 5.71
N ILE A 112 11.36 12.30 4.45
CA ILE A 112 12.57 12.76 3.76
C ILE A 112 12.38 14.25 3.40
N GLU A 113 13.40 15.05 3.69
CA GLU A 113 13.47 16.49 3.39
C GLU A 113 14.72 16.78 2.55
N GLY A 114 14.62 17.75 1.62
CA GLY A 114 15.71 18.13 0.71
C GLY A 114 15.40 19.33 -0.16
#